data_AF-A0A5C3NTJ3-F1
#
_entry.id   AF-A0A5C3NTJ3-F1
#
_cell.length_a   1.000
_cell.length_b   1.000
_cell.length_c   1.000
_cell.angle_alpha   90.00
_cell.angle_beta   90.00
_cell.angle_gamma   90.00
#
_symmetry.space_group_name_H-M   'P 1'
#
loop_
_entity.id
_entity.type
_entity.pdbx_description
1 polymer ?
#
loop_
_entity_poly.entity_id
_entity_poly.type
_entity_poly.pdbx_seq_one_letter_code
_entity_poly.pdbx_strand_id
1 'polypeptide(L)'
;YIDDKKKHARGHAANAEAEKTIQSATRLVQVLAKRYNKNYARICSLRPKGHDASSDNSAGARLKPINLDTDLTIANVAAIRTLGDSKITGSWIWARTNKEWSTHDFVQWARALMQKRRDDEAVSLRCEEFRRGREACRTFEGAWSKPAETVGQCRGMRAYAYKQVDMYKDKCAEFEAEYDGARRKDVDSKQLDHMRVSVCSLLF
;
A
#
# COMPACT_ATOMS: atom_id res chain seq x y z
N TYR A 1 18.99 12.30 -8.75
CA TYR A 1 18.75 12.15 -10.20
C TYR A 1 18.80 10.70 -10.70
N ILE A 2 19.94 9.98 -10.62
CA ILE A 2 19.99 8.57 -11.08
C ILE A 2 19.18 7.64 -10.15
N ASP A 3 19.21 7.87 -8.83
CA ASP A 3 18.45 7.05 -7.89
C ASP A 3 16.94 7.33 -7.93
N ASP A 4 16.53 8.56 -8.25
CA ASP A 4 15.12 8.89 -8.54
C ASP A 4 14.63 8.10 -9.76
N LYS A 5 15.44 8.05 -10.84
CA LYS A 5 15.12 7.25 -12.03
C LYS A 5 15.00 5.76 -11.72
N LYS A 6 15.86 5.21 -10.85
CA LYS A 6 15.77 3.81 -10.40
C LYS A 6 14.51 3.56 -9.56
N LYS A 7 14.14 4.49 -8.66
CA LYS A 7 12.93 4.40 -7.83
C LYS A 7 11.66 4.46 -8.70
N HIS A 8 11.62 5.36 -9.67
CA HIS A 8 10.53 5.43 -10.66
C HIS A 8 10.47 4.18 -11.54
N ALA A 9 11.61 3.66 -12.01
CA ALA A 9 11.64 2.43 -12.80
C ALA A 9 11.14 1.21 -12.01
N ARG A 10 11.50 1.08 -10.73
CA ARG A 10 10.97 0.02 -9.85
C ARG A 10 9.47 0.17 -9.59
N GLY A 11 8.99 1.39 -9.38
CA GLY A 11 7.56 1.67 -9.26
C GLY A 11 6.77 1.30 -10.53
N HIS A 12 7.30 1.62 -11.71
CA HIS A 12 6.71 1.20 -12.98
C HIS A 12 6.74 -0.31 -13.18
N ALA A 13 7.83 -0.98 -12.80
CA ALA A 13 7.95 -2.44 -12.88
C ALA A 13 6.93 -3.14 -11.97
N ALA A 14 6.81 -2.70 -10.70
CA ALA A 14 5.84 -3.23 -9.75
C ALA A 14 4.39 -2.99 -10.20
N ASN A 15 4.09 -1.79 -10.72
CA ASN A 15 2.77 -1.49 -11.27
C ASN A 15 2.47 -2.34 -12.51
N ALA A 16 3.44 -2.56 -13.39
CA ALA A 16 3.28 -3.43 -14.56
C ALA A 16 3.08 -4.91 -14.17
N GLU A 17 3.72 -5.37 -13.10
CA GLU A 17 3.53 -6.72 -12.57
C GLU A 17 2.14 -6.91 -11.93
N ALA A 18 1.69 -5.91 -11.15
CA ALA A 18 0.33 -5.87 -10.64
C ALA A 18 -0.70 -5.86 -11.78
N GLU A 19 -0.47 -5.07 -12.82
CA GLU A 19 -1.33 -4.99 -14.01
C GLU A 19 -1.41 -6.34 -14.75
N LYS A 20 -0.30 -7.06 -14.91
CA LYS A 20 -0.30 -8.43 -15.47
C LYS A 20 -1.18 -9.37 -14.66
N THR A 21 -1.11 -9.26 -13.33
CA THR A 21 -1.90 -10.10 -12.42
C THR A 21 -3.39 -9.80 -12.58
N ILE A 22 -3.76 -8.51 -12.61
CA ILE A 22 -5.12 -8.04 -12.85
C ILE A 22 -5.63 -8.56 -14.20
N GLN A 23 -4.86 -8.39 -15.27
CA GLN A 23 -5.24 -8.86 -16.62
C GLN A 23 -5.44 -10.37 -16.68
N SER A 24 -4.55 -11.15 -16.03
CA SER A 24 -4.69 -12.61 -15.96
C SER A 24 -5.96 -13.04 -15.22
N ALA A 25 -6.27 -12.38 -14.11
CA ALA A 25 -7.48 -12.62 -13.33
C ALA A 25 -8.74 -12.26 -14.13
N THR A 26 -8.75 -11.11 -14.80
CA THR A 26 -9.86 -10.68 -15.68
C THR A 26 -10.10 -11.69 -16.80
N ARG A 27 -9.03 -12.18 -17.44
CA ARG A 27 -9.15 -13.21 -18.49
C ARG A 27 -9.72 -14.52 -17.95
N LEU A 28 -9.29 -14.96 -16.77
CA LEU A 28 -9.81 -16.16 -16.12
C LEU A 28 -11.30 -16.01 -15.79
N VAL A 29 -11.70 -14.87 -15.23
CA VAL A 29 -13.10 -14.54 -14.92
C VAL A 29 -13.98 -14.59 -16.17
N GLN A 30 -13.53 -14.01 -17.29
CA GLN A 30 -14.25 -14.08 -18.56
C GLN A 30 -14.42 -15.51 -19.08
N VAL A 31 -13.38 -16.35 -18.99
CA VAL A 31 -13.46 -17.76 -19.41
C VAL A 31 -14.46 -18.52 -18.55
N LEU A 32 -14.42 -18.32 -17.22
CA LEU A 32 -15.36 -18.96 -16.30
C LEU A 32 -16.80 -18.50 -16.52
N ALA A 33 -17.02 -17.21 -16.74
CA ALA A 33 -18.34 -16.66 -17.04
C ALA A 33 -18.92 -17.21 -18.35
N LYS A 34 -18.10 -17.31 -19.41
CA LYS A 34 -18.49 -17.97 -20.67
C LYS A 34 -18.85 -19.43 -20.46
N ARG A 35 -18.06 -20.17 -19.65
CA ARG A 35 -18.34 -21.57 -19.33
C ARG A 35 -19.63 -21.73 -18.54
N TYR A 36 -19.87 -20.85 -17.56
CA TYR A 36 -21.11 -20.81 -16.81
C TYR A 36 -22.30 -20.56 -17.72
N ASN A 37 -22.25 -19.55 -18.60
CA ASN A 37 -23.34 -19.25 -19.54
C ASN A 37 -23.63 -20.42 -20.50
N LYS A 38 -22.59 -21.12 -20.96
CA LYS A 38 -22.75 -22.33 -21.77
C LYS A 38 -23.47 -23.45 -21.01
N ASN A 39 -23.15 -23.64 -19.73
CA ASN A 39 -23.83 -24.61 -18.88
C ASN A 39 -25.27 -24.19 -18.58
N TYR A 40 -25.50 -22.89 -18.33
CA TYR A 40 -26.84 -22.33 -18.14
C TYR A 40 -27.73 -22.57 -19.37
N ALA A 41 -27.22 -22.34 -20.57
CA ALA A 41 -27.93 -22.61 -21.82
C ALA A 41 -28.33 -24.08 -21.94
N ARG A 42 -27.42 -25.02 -21.60
CA ARG A 42 -27.70 -26.46 -21.60
C ARG A 42 -28.79 -26.84 -20.59
N ILE A 43 -28.73 -26.28 -19.37
CA ILE A 43 -29.76 -26.48 -18.35
C ILE A 43 -31.12 -25.99 -18.87
N CYS A 44 -31.14 -24.82 -19.53
CA CYS A 44 -32.36 -24.30 -20.14
C CYS A 44 -32.90 -25.21 -21.25
N SER A 45 -32.05 -25.82 -22.06
CA SER A 45 -32.47 -26.80 -23.08
C SER A 45 -33.03 -28.10 -22.50
N LEU A 46 -32.61 -28.48 -21.29
CA LEU A 46 -33.12 -29.66 -20.58
C LEU A 46 -34.43 -29.39 -19.82
N ARG A 47 -34.84 -28.13 -19.68
CA ARG A 47 -36.08 -27.79 -18.98
C ARG A 47 -37.30 -28.22 -19.81
N PRO A 48 -38.39 -28.68 -19.17
CA PRO A 48 -39.64 -28.97 -19.84
C PRO A 48 -40.15 -27.75 -20.62
N LYS A 49 -40.75 -27.98 -21.80
CA LYS A 49 -41.43 -26.91 -22.55
C LYS A 49 -42.56 -26.33 -21.68
N GLY A 50 -42.52 -25.02 -21.43
CA GLY A 50 -43.46 -24.35 -20.52
C GLY A 50 -42.97 -24.22 -19.07
N HIS A 51 -41.70 -24.53 -18.79
CA HIS A 51 -41.13 -24.28 -17.47
C HIS A 51 -41.18 -22.79 -17.12
N ASP A 52 -41.96 -22.47 -16.09
CA ASP A 52 -42.04 -21.14 -15.51
C ASP A 52 -41.11 -21.04 -14.29
N ALA A 53 -40.10 -20.19 -14.40
CA ALA A 53 -39.14 -19.93 -13.33
C ALA A 53 -39.79 -19.32 -12.07
N SER A 54 -40.98 -18.70 -12.20
CA SER A 54 -41.69 -18.12 -11.05
C SER A 54 -42.38 -19.17 -10.17
N SER A 55 -42.66 -20.35 -10.73
CA SER A 55 -43.25 -21.51 -10.04
C SER A 55 -42.21 -22.50 -9.51
N ASP A 56 -40.94 -22.36 -9.89
CA ASP A 56 -39.83 -23.20 -9.46
C ASP A 56 -39.19 -22.65 -8.17
N ASN A 57 -39.36 -23.37 -7.07
CA ASN A 57 -38.76 -23.02 -5.77
C ASN A 57 -37.34 -23.58 -5.60
N SER A 58 -36.80 -24.32 -6.57
CA SER A 58 -35.44 -24.86 -6.52
C SER A 58 -34.38 -23.76 -6.67
N ALA A 59 -33.15 -24.07 -6.26
CA ALA A 59 -32.01 -23.18 -6.52
C ALA A 59 -31.80 -22.91 -8.02
N GLY A 60 -32.26 -23.80 -8.90
CA GLY A 60 -32.15 -23.66 -10.35
C GLY A 60 -32.98 -22.49 -10.92
N ALA A 61 -34.12 -22.16 -10.30
CA ALA A 61 -34.96 -21.04 -10.71
C ALA A 61 -34.27 -19.68 -10.59
N ARG A 62 -33.32 -19.57 -9.65
CA ARG A 62 -32.59 -18.34 -9.34
C ARG A 62 -31.38 -18.12 -10.25
N LEU A 63 -31.00 -19.12 -11.04
CA LEU A 63 -29.89 -19.00 -11.98
C LEU A 63 -30.26 -18.01 -13.08
N LYS A 64 -29.33 -17.12 -13.39
CA LYS A 64 -29.44 -16.14 -14.49
C LYS A 64 -28.19 -16.21 -15.35
N PRO A 65 -28.28 -15.88 -16.65
CA PRO A 65 -27.10 -15.69 -17.48
C PRO A 65 -26.28 -14.50 -16.96
N ILE A 66 -24.97 -14.61 -17.01
CA ILE A 66 -24.03 -13.52 -16.68
C ILE A 66 -23.87 -12.64 -17.91
N ASN A 67 -24.12 -11.34 -17.78
CA ASN A 67 -23.78 -10.38 -18.82
C ASN A 67 -22.27 -10.08 -18.77
N LEU A 68 -21.55 -10.44 -19.83
CA LEU A 68 -20.09 -10.34 -19.87
C LEU A 68 -19.59 -8.89 -19.84
N ASP A 69 -20.41 -7.94 -20.29
CA ASP A 69 -20.01 -6.54 -20.43
C ASP A 69 -20.33 -5.73 -19.17
N THR A 70 -21.39 -6.09 -18.45
CA THR A 70 -21.82 -5.35 -17.24
C THR A 70 -21.43 -6.05 -15.96
N ASP A 71 -21.62 -7.36 -15.85
CA ASP A 71 -21.53 -8.07 -14.57
C ASP A 71 -20.09 -8.39 -14.19
N LEU A 72 -19.18 -8.44 -15.18
CA LEU A 72 -17.76 -8.67 -14.97
C LEU A 72 -16.98 -7.39 -14.70
N THR A 73 -17.62 -6.22 -14.82
CA THR A 73 -16.96 -4.97 -14.48
C THR A 73 -16.75 -4.92 -12.98
N ILE A 74 -15.48 -4.73 -12.58
CA ILE A 74 -15.15 -4.50 -11.19
C ILE A 74 -15.87 -3.21 -10.80
N ALA A 75 -16.90 -3.33 -9.94
CA ALA A 75 -17.56 -2.17 -9.40
C ALA A 75 -16.50 -1.30 -8.72
N ASN A 76 -16.33 -0.07 -9.19
CA ASN A 76 -15.35 0.85 -8.66
C ASN A 76 -15.58 1.01 -7.14
N VAL A 77 -14.66 0.44 -6.35
CA VAL A 77 -14.77 0.41 -4.88
C VAL A 77 -14.54 1.80 -4.29
N ALA A 78 -13.90 2.70 -5.04
CA ALA A 78 -13.61 4.07 -4.63
C ALA A 78 -14.74 5.05 -4.95
N ALA A 79 -15.54 4.80 -6.00
CA ALA A 79 -16.63 5.68 -6.40
C ALA A 79 -17.91 5.43 -5.59
N ILE A 80 -18.52 6.51 -5.11
CA ILE A 80 -19.86 6.48 -4.53
C ILE A 80 -20.84 6.12 -5.66
N ARG A 81 -21.66 5.09 -5.46
CA ARG A 81 -22.64 4.67 -6.47
C ARG A 81 -23.77 5.69 -6.55
N THR A 82 -23.93 6.31 -7.71
CA THR A 82 -25.19 6.92 -8.13
C THR A 82 -25.91 5.91 -9.02
N LEU A 83 -26.83 5.14 -8.42
CA LEU A 83 -27.88 4.51 -9.22
C LEU A 83 -28.84 5.64 -9.62
N GLY A 84 -29.16 5.72 -10.91
CA GLY A 84 -30.06 6.73 -11.47
C GLY A 84 -31.34 6.91 -10.63
N ASP A 85 -31.78 8.16 -10.59
CA ASP A 85 -32.81 8.75 -9.73
C ASP A 85 -32.54 8.60 -8.22
N SER A 86 -31.69 9.50 -7.74
CA SER A 86 -31.67 10.06 -6.36
C SER A 86 -31.36 9.11 -5.19
N LYS A 87 -30.95 7.85 -5.43
CA LYS A 87 -30.51 6.95 -4.34
C LYS A 87 -29.01 6.66 -4.37
N ILE A 88 -28.32 7.18 -3.35
CA ILE A 88 -26.94 6.84 -3.03
C ILE A 88 -26.95 5.58 -2.19
N THR A 89 -26.49 4.46 -2.74
CA THR A 89 -26.31 3.22 -1.97
C THR A 89 -24.81 2.94 -1.83
N GLY A 90 -24.28 3.07 -0.62
CA GLY A 90 -22.90 2.69 -0.33
C GLY A 90 -22.65 1.21 -0.65
N SER A 91 -21.38 0.85 -0.90
CA SER A 91 -21.03 -0.56 -1.17
C SER A 91 -21.53 -1.46 -0.04
N TRP A 92 -22.15 -2.59 -0.40
CA TRP A 92 -22.77 -3.55 0.53
C TRP A 92 -21.79 -4.09 1.58
N ILE A 93 -20.50 -4.07 1.28
CA ILE A 93 -19.41 -4.44 2.19
C ILE A 93 -19.35 -3.49 3.40
N TRP A 94 -19.78 -2.24 3.22
CA TRP A 94 -19.74 -1.18 4.24
C TRP A 94 -21.09 -0.92 4.93
N ALA A 95 -22.14 -1.64 4.52
CA ALA A 95 -23.51 -1.46 5.03
C ALA A 95 -23.73 -1.97 6.48
N ARG A 96 -22.66 -2.37 7.18
CA ARG A 96 -22.72 -2.98 8.51
C ARG A 96 -22.13 -2.10 9.61
N THR A 97 -22.30 -0.78 9.50
CA THR A 97 -21.81 0.19 10.49
C THR A 97 -22.97 0.81 11.25
N ASN A 98 -22.71 1.16 12.51
CA ASN A 98 -23.67 1.57 13.54
C ASN A 98 -24.83 2.42 13.01
N LYS A 99 -26.06 2.20 13.53
CA LYS A 99 -27.29 2.92 13.17
C LYS A 99 -27.18 4.46 13.24
N GLU A 100 -26.15 4.98 13.89
CA GLU A 100 -25.91 6.41 14.09
C GLU A 100 -25.05 7.06 12.99
N TRP A 101 -24.28 6.29 12.22
CA TRP A 101 -23.41 6.85 11.18
C TRP A 101 -24.07 6.72 9.82
N SER A 102 -24.13 7.83 9.07
CA SER A 102 -24.51 7.72 7.67
C SER A 102 -23.41 6.92 6.94
N THR A 103 -23.79 6.09 5.96
CA THR A 103 -22.82 5.32 5.16
C THR A 103 -21.76 6.20 4.50
N HIS A 104 -22.06 7.48 4.29
CA HIS A 104 -21.12 8.47 3.76
C HIS A 104 -20.00 8.79 4.77
N ASP A 105 -20.36 9.02 6.04
CA ASP A 105 -19.42 9.41 7.10
C ASP A 105 -18.42 8.29 7.39
N PHE A 106 -18.90 7.04 7.41
CA PHE A 106 -18.03 5.89 7.61
C PHE A 106 -17.03 5.70 6.46
N VAL A 107 -17.44 5.91 5.20
CA VAL A 107 -16.55 5.78 4.04
C VAL A 107 -15.47 6.85 4.06
N GLN A 108 -15.82 8.10 4.40
CA GLN A 108 -14.83 9.17 4.53
C GLN A 108 -13.86 8.90 5.68
N TRP A 109 -14.37 8.42 6.83
CA TRP A 109 -13.54 7.99 7.95
C TRP A 109 -12.58 6.87 7.56
N ALA A 110 -13.05 5.84 6.85
CA ALA A 110 -12.22 4.73 6.40
C ALA A 110 -11.12 5.20 5.43
N ARG A 111 -11.42 6.13 4.51
CA ARG A 111 -10.42 6.74 3.63
C ARG A 111 -9.39 7.54 4.41
N ALA A 112 -9.82 8.37 5.35
CA ALA A 112 -8.95 9.15 6.22
C ALA A 112 -8.04 8.24 7.06
N LEU A 113 -8.59 7.15 7.61
CA LEU A 113 -7.82 6.15 8.34
C LEU A 113 -6.76 5.48 7.48
N MET A 114 -7.11 5.07 6.25
CA MET A 114 -6.16 4.45 5.33
C MET A 114 -5.07 5.44 4.90
N GLN A 115 -5.41 6.70 4.67
CA GLN A 115 -4.42 7.73 4.37
C GLN A 115 -3.47 7.94 5.55
N LYS A 116 -4.01 8.07 6.77
CA LYS A 116 -3.21 8.18 8.00
C LYS A 116 -2.25 7.01 8.17
N ARG A 117 -2.68 5.77 7.89
CA ARG A 117 -1.81 4.58 7.94
C ARG A 117 -0.66 4.65 6.93
N ARG A 118 -0.90 5.14 5.71
CA ARG A 118 0.18 5.33 4.72
C ARG A 118 1.17 6.40 5.17
N ASP A 119 0.67 7.49 5.75
CA ASP A 119 1.49 8.57 6.25
C ASP A 119 2.35 8.09 7.45
N ASP A 120 1.79 7.29 8.36
CA ASP A 120 2.52 6.64 9.44
C ASP A 120 3.62 5.70 8.92
N GLU A 121 3.31 4.88 7.92
CA GLU A 121 4.25 3.96 7.30
C GLU A 121 5.42 4.74 6.65
N ALA A 122 5.12 5.83 5.95
CA ALA A 122 6.13 6.69 5.33
C ALA A 122 7.06 7.33 6.38
N VAL A 123 6.50 7.79 7.51
CA VAL A 123 7.29 8.32 8.64
C VAL A 123 8.17 7.22 9.25
N SER A 124 7.62 6.03 9.49
CA SER A 124 8.36 4.89 10.04
C SER A 124 9.55 4.50 9.14
N LEU A 125 9.30 4.36 7.83
CA LEU A 125 10.33 4.03 6.86
C LEU A 125 11.46 5.08 6.85
N ARG A 126 11.11 6.38 6.87
CA ARG A 126 12.10 7.46 6.92
C ARG A 126 12.94 7.42 8.20
N CYS A 127 12.34 7.07 9.33
CA CYS A 127 13.06 6.92 10.59
C CYS A 127 14.02 5.73 10.56
N GLU A 128 13.62 4.62 9.95
CA GLU A 128 14.50 3.47 9.74
C GLU A 128 15.65 3.78 8.77
N GLU A 129 15.38 4.49 7.68
CA GLU A 129 16.42 4.97 6.77
C GLU A 129 17.45 5.84 7.50
N PHE A 130 17.00 6.73 8.38
CA PHE A 130 17.88 7.55 9.21
C PHE A 130 18.73 6.70 10.17
N ARG A 131 18.12 5.76 10.90
CA ARG A 131 18.84 4.85 11.82
C ARG A 131 19.94 4.08 11.09
N ARG A 132 19.62 3.55 9.91
CA ARG A 132 20.58 2.84 9.04
C ARG A 132 21.68 3.77 8.53
N GLY A 133 21.35 5.00 8.13
CA GLY A 133 22.33 5.99 7.68
C GLY A 133 23.37 6.30 8.76
N ARG A 134 22.91 6.50 10.00
CA ARG A 134 23.79 6.70 11.16
C ARG A 134 24.68 5.48 11.43
N GLU A 135 24.09 4.30 11.43
CA GLU A 135 24.83 3.05 11.67
C GLU A 135 25.87 2.80 10.57
N ALA A 136 25.54 3.09 9.31
CA ALA A 136 26.47 3.02 8.20
C ALA A 136 27.67 3.97 8.39
N CYS A 137 27.43 5.23 8.79
CA CYS A 137 28.50 6.18 9.07
C CYS A 137 29.44 5.67 10.17
N ARG A 138 28.89 5.17 11.28
CA ARG A 138 29.69 4.57 12.37
C ARG A 138 30.47 3.33 11.93
N THR A 139 29.86 2.50 11.07
CA THR A 139 30.52 1.32 10.52
C THR A 139 31.72 1.74 9.66
N PHE A 140 31.56 2.75 8.81
CA PHE A 140 32.66 3.27 7.99
C PHE A 140 33.73 3.97 8.84
N GLU A 141 33.34 4.76 9.84
CA GLU A 141 34.25 5.34 10.83
C GLU A 141 35.12 4.26 11.49
N GLY A 142 34.50 3.18 11.99
CA GLY A 142 35.22 2.06 12.59
C GLY A 142 36.11 1.31 11.59
N ALA A 143 35.66 1.17 10.34
CA ALA A 143 36.44 0.53 9.28
C ALA A 143 37.70 1.33 8.91
N TRP A 144 37.61 2.67 8.91
CA TRP A 144 38.74 3.57 8.63
C TRP A 144 39.64 3.81 9.85
N SER A 145 39.12 3.65 11.07
CA SER A 145 39.91 3.75 12.30
C SER A 145 40.96 2.63 12.39
N LYS A 146 40.61 1.41 11.95
CA LYS A 146 41.52 0.25 11.92
C LYS A 146 42.83 0.53 11.16
N PRO A 147 42.83 0.93 9.88
CA PRO A 147 44.06 1.27 9.18
C PRO A 147 44.73 2.54 9.73
N ALA A 148 43.98 3.52 10.24
CA ALA A 148 44.56 4.72 10.83
C ALA A 148 45.44 4.42 12.06
N GLU A 149 45.04 3.44 12.86
CA GLU A 149 45.73 3.02 14.09
C GLU A 149 46.75 1.88 13.88
N THR A 150 46.74 1.23 12.72
CA THR A 150 47.63 0.09 12.44
C THR A 150 49.11 0.54 12.39
N VAL A 151 49.90 0.03 13.32
CA VAL A 151 51.36 0.24 13.38
C VAL A 151 52.02 -0.53 12.24
N GLY A 152 52.87 0.15 11.46
CA GLY A 152 53.56 -0.42 10.29
C GLY A 152 53.03 0.03 8.92
N GLN A 153 51.88 0.73 8.87
CA GLN A 153 51.42 1.39 7.65
C GLN A 153 52.19 2.68 7.38
N CYS A 154 52.32 3.05 6.10
CA CYS A 154 53.01 4.28 5.71
C CYS A 154 52.27 5.51 6.25
N ARG A 155 53.03 6.56 6.60
CA ARG A 155 52.51 7.79 7.21
C ARG A 155 51.38 8.44 6.39
N GLY A 156 51.50 8.40 5.06
CA GLY A 156 50.49 8.93 4.15
C GLY A 156 49.16 8.17 4.19
N MET A 157 49.18 6.84 4.24
CA MET A 157 47.96 6.03 4.37
C MET A 157 47.25 6.27 5.70
N ARG A 158 48.00 6.39 6.79
CA ARG A 158 47.43 6.70 8.12
C ARG A 158 46.78 8.09 8.14
N ALA A 159 47.45 9.10 7.59
CA ALA A 159 46.91 10.45 7.50
C ALA A 159 45.62 10.51 6.66
N TYR A 160 45.57 9.78 5.55
CA TYR A 160 44.36 9.65 4.74
C TYR A 160 43.23 8.94 5.50
N ALA A 161 43.54 7.85 6.22
CA ALA A 161 42.57 7.11 7.00
C ALA A 161 41.97 7.97 8.13
N TYR A 162 42.77 8.75 8.86
CA TYR A 162 42.25 9.72 9.84
C TYR A 162 41.33 10.75 9.20
N LYS A 163 41.68 11.28 8.02
CA LYS A 163 40.81 12.19 7.27
C LYS A 163 39.46 11.56 6.90
N GLN A 164 39.45 10.27 6.55
CA GLN A 164 38.20 9.55 6.28
C GLN A 164 37.37 9.34 7.55
N VAL A 165 38.01 9.02 8.68
CA VAL A 165 37.33 8.94 9.99
C VAL A 165 36.63 10.25 10.32
N ASP A 166 37.33 11.38 10.22
CA ASP A 166 36.77 12.70 10.52
C ASP A 166 35.60 13.04 9.57
N MET A 167 35.74 12.74 8.27
CA MET A 167 34.64 12.93 7.30
C MET A 167 33.38 12.14 7.68
N TYR A 168 33.50 10.88 8.12
CA TYR A 168 32.33 10.09 8.50
C TYR A 168 31.72 10.54 9.82
N LYS A 169 32.53 11.10 10.75
CA LYS A 169 32.02 11.76 11.96
C LYS A 169 31.20 13.00 11.61
N ASP A 170 31.71 13.86 10.74
CA ASP A 170 31.02 15.07 10.29
C ASP A 170 29.70 14.71 9.60
N LYS A 171 29.71 13.74 8.69
CA LYS A 171 28.49 13.23 8.04
C LYS A 171 27.48 12.67 9.04
N CYS A 172 27.94 11.94 10.06
CA CYS A 172 27.07 11.42 11.11
C CYS A 172 26.41 12.57 11.90
N ALA A 173 27.17 13.62 12.22
CA ALA A 173 26.66 14.79 12.91
C ALA A 173 25.68 15.60 12.04
N GLU A 174 25.96 15.75 10.75
CA GLU A 174 25.04 16.38 9.78
C GLU A 174 23.71 15.61 9.71
N PHE A 175 23.75 14.28 9.59
CA PHE A 175 22.55 13.46 9.61
C PHE A 175 21.77 13.63 10.92
N GLU A 176 22.45 13.58 12.07
CA GLU A 176 21.79 13.76 13.38
C GLU A 176 21.16 15.14 13.52
N ALA A 177 21.82 16.20 13.04
CA ALA A 177 21.29 17.57 13.07
C ALA A 177 20.07 17.74 12.15
N GLU A 178 20.10 17.19 10.94
CA GLU A 178 18.96 17.25 10.01
C GLU A 178 17.75 16.50 10.59
N TYR A 179 17.99 15.33 11.19
CA TYR A 179 16.94 14.54 11.83
C TYR A 179 16.36 15.24 13.05
N ASP A 180 17.20 15.82 13.91
CA ASP A 180 16.75 16.56 15.08
C ASP A 180 16.00 17.85 14.72
N GLY A 181 16.38 18.51 13.61
CA GLY A 181 15.64 19.64 13.06
C GLY A 181 14.25 19.26 12.54
N ALA A 182 14.09 18.05 11.99
CA ALA A 182 12.81 17.52 11.53
C ALA A 182 11.95 16.90 12.65
N ARG A 183 12.57 16.54 13.78
CA ARG A 183 11.92 15.88 14.93
C ARG A 183 11.18 16.91 15.79
N ARG A 184 10.02 16.50 16.32
CA ARG A 184 9.28 17.30 17.30
C ARG A 184 10.05 17.34 18.64
N LYS A 185 10.09 18.51 19.30
CA LYS A 185 10.93 18.78 20.48
C LYS A 185 10.80 17.79 21.65
N ASP A 186 9.68 17.05 21.75
CA ASP A 186 9.38 16.15 22.88
C ASP A 186 9.39 14.66 22.53
N VAL A 187 9.84 14.28 21.32
CA VAL A 187 9.86 12.88 20.87
C VAL A 187 11.26 12.31 21.01
N ASP A 188 11.46 11.28 21.82
CA ASP A 188 12.77 10.61 21.99
C ASP A 188 13.22 9.94 20.67
N SER A 189 14.45 10.25 20.22
CA SER A 189 15.06 9.75 18.98
C SER A 189 15.27 8.23 18.97
N LYS A 190 15.32 7.60 20.15
CA LYS A 190 15.44 6.14 20.29
C LYS A 190 14.09 5.42 20.35
N GLN A 191 13.01 6.12 20.68
CA GLN A 191 11.69 5.55 20.96
C GLN A 191 10.67 5.71 19.83
N LEU A 192 11.07 6.16 18.64
CA LEU A 192 10.11 6.42 17.54
C LEU A 192 9.35 5.15 17.14
N ASP A 193 8.17 5.05 17.74
CA ASP A 193 7.03 4.24 17.38
C ASP A 193 6.00 5.19 16.75
N HIS A 194 5.52 4.83 15.57
CA HIS A 194 4.68 5.64 14.68
C HIS A 194 3.34 6.06 15.33
N MET A 195 2.95 5.37 16.41
CA MET A 195 1.78 5.68 17.24
C MET A 195 1.87 7.02 17.99
N ARG A 196 3.05 7.65 18.13
CA ARG A 196 3.24 8.90 18.89
C ARG A 196 3.59 10.14 18.05
N VAL A 197 3.82 9.97 16.75
CA VAL A 197 4.24 11.06 15.86
C VAL A 197 3.05 11.70 15.14
N SER A 198 1.94 10.97 14.97
CA SER A 198 0.69 11.51 14.43
C SER A 198 -0.11 12.17 15.55
N VAL A 199 -0.15 13.51 15.58
CA VAL A 199 -1.17 14.24 16.33
C VAL A 199 -2.51 13.90 15.70
N CYS A 200 -3.25 12.98 16.32
CA CYS A 200 -4.69 12.91 16.10
C CYS A 200 -5.30 14.12 16.82
N SER A 201 -5.22 15.30 16.21
CA SER A 201 -6.05 16.45 16.59
C SER A 201 -7.43 16.27 15.95
N LEU A 202 -8.07 15.15 16.27
CA LEU A 202 -9.52 15.02 16.24
C LEU A 202 -9.98 15.18 17.68
N LEU A 203 -9.93 16.42 18.16
CA LEU A 203 -10.76 16.85 19.27
C LEU A 203 -12.13 17.16 18.66
N PHE A 204 -13.07 16.28 18.97
CA PHE A 204 -14.53 16.39 18.84
C PHE A 204 -15.11 16.41 17.41
#